data_AF-A0A9N9P153-F1
#
_entry.id   AF-A0A9N9P153-F1
#
_cell.length_a   1.000
_cell.length_b   1.000
_cell.length_c   1.000
_cell.angle_alpha   90.00
_cell.angle_beta   90.00
_cell.angle_gamma   90.00
#
_symmetry.space_group_name_H-M   'P 1'
#
loop_
_entity.id
_entity.type
_entity.pdbx_description
1 polymer ?
#
loop_
_entity_poly.entity_id
_entity_poly.type
_entity_poly.pdbx_seq_one_letter_code
_entity_poly.pdbx_strand_id
1 'polypeptide(L)' 'MSRFVRASKFRHVFGTAAKHENSFENIRVSANAWDTNLVKVNPLFISINWNAGGGGAFAVIPHKNV' A
#
# COMPACT_ATOMS: atom_id res chain seq x y z
N MET A 1 4.12 3.69 44.49
CA MET A 1 3.22 2.85 43.69
C MET A 1 3.21 3.39 42.26
N SER A 2 3.96 2.74 41.37
CA SER A 2 4.08 3.16 39.97
C SER A 2 2.68 3.14 39.33
N ARG A 3 2.15 4.33 39.06
CA ARG A 3 0.91 4.51 38.31
C ARG A 3 1.14 3.94 36.93
N PHE A 4 0.57 2.76 36.65
CA PHE A 4 0.56 2.16 35.32
C PHE A 4 0.29 3.25 34.29
N VAL A 5 1.25 3.48 33.39
CA VAL A 5 1.12 4.46 32.30
C VAL A 5 -0.11 4.08 31.49
N ARG A 6 -0.88 5.07 30.99
CA ARG A 6 -2.15 4.91 30.26
C ARG A 6 -2.25 3.58 29.52
N ALA A 7 -3.17 2.71 29.94
CA ALA A 7 -3.37 1.43 29.29
C ALA A 7 -3.73 1.66 27.80
N SER A 8 -2.99 1.02 26.91
CA SER A 8 -3.28 0.99 25.48
C SER A 8 -3.13 -0.44 25.00
N LYS A 9 -4.16 -0.96 24.33
CA LYS A 9 -4.12 -2.28 23.69
C LYS A 9 -3.14 -2.34 22.52
N PHE A 10 -2.74 -1.17 22.01
CA PHE A 10 -1.85 -1.05 20.85
C PHE A 10 -0.39 -0.75 21.23
N ARG A 11 -0.04 -0.84 22.52
CA ARG A 11 1.29 -0.48 23.05
C ARG A 11 2.44 -1.28 22.41
N HIS A 12 2.14 -2.45 21.84
CA HIS A 12 3.12 -3.34 21.20
C HIS A 12 2.77 -3.66 19.74
N VAL A 13 2.01 -2.79 19.07
CA VAL A 13 1.76 -2.94 17.63
C VAL A 13 2.98 -2.44 16.86
N PHE A 14 3.49 -3.28 15.98
CA PHE A 14 4.55 -2.95 15.03
C PHE A 14 4.19 -3.49 13.64
N GLY A 15 4.68 -2.82 12.61
CA GLY A 15 4.53 -3.26 11.22
C GLY A 15 5.67 -4.20 10.81
N THR A 16 5.34 -5.24 10.05
CA THR A 16 6.32 -6.12 9.40
C THR A 16 6.16 -5.97 7.89
N ALA A 17 7.26 -5.65 7.20
CA ALA A 17 7.25 -5.57 5.74
C ALA A 17 7.02 -6.97 5.12
N ALA A 18 6.33 -7.01 3.99
CA ALA A 18 6.17 -8.24 3.21
C ALA A 18 7.53 -8.69 2.66
N LYS A 19 7.67 -10.01 2.47
CA LYS A 19 8.82 -10.56 1.73
C LYS A 19 8.75 -10.13 0.26
N HIS A 20 9.90 -10.17 -0.40
CA HIS A 20 10.02 -9.85 -1.83
C HIS A 20 9.06 -10.69 -2.70
N GLU A 21 8.96 -11.99 -2.42
CA GLU A 21 8.05 -12.93 -3.09
C GLU A 21 6.56 -12.53 -2.99
N ASN A 22 6.19 -11.78 -1.94
CA ASN A 22 4.83 -11.29 -1.71
C ASN A 22 4.67 -9.82 -2.13
N SER A 23 5.66 -9.27 -2.82
CA SER A 23 5.67 -7.89 -3.29
C SER A 23 5.47 -7.84 -4.80
N PHE A 24 4.95 -6.72 -5.28
CA PHE A 24 4.82 -6.50 -6.72
C PHE A 24 6.01 -5.70 -7.23
N GLU A 25 6.72 -6.27 -8.20
CA GLU A 25 7.92 -5.67 -8.79
C GLU A 25 7.68 -5.15 -10.20
N ASN A 26 8.62 -4.35 -10.70
CA ASN A 26 8.59 -3.78 -12.04
C ASN A 26 7.34 -2.92 -12.35
N ILE A 27 6.78 -2.28 -11.32
CA ILE A 27 5.66 -1.35 -11.45
C ILE A 27 6.19 0.07 -11.60
N ARG A 28 5.78 0.77 -12.65
CA ARG A 28 6.12 2.18 -12.88
C ARG A 28 5.06 3.08 -12.28
N VAL A 29 5.17 3.35 -10.98
CA VAL A 29 4.25 4.26 -10.27
C VAL A 29 4.45 5.70 -10.76
N SER A 30 3.36 6.44 -10.92
CA SER A 30 3.40 7.86 -11.29
C SER A 30 4.18 8.69 -10.27
N ALA A 31 5.02 9.60 -10.77
CA ALA A 31 5.75 10.58 -9.95
C ALA A 31 5.07 11.96 -9.95
N ASN A 32 3.86 12.07 -10.50
CA ASN A 32 3.12 13.32 -10.55
C ASN A 32 2.70 13.77 -9.15
N ALA A 33 2.83 15.07 -8.88
CA ALA A 33 2.33 15.67 -7.65
C ALA A 33 0.81 15.66 -7.64
N TRP A 34 0.22 14.85 -6.75
CA TRP A 34 -1.22 14.77 -6.54
C TRP A 34 -1.49 14.45 -5.07
N ASP A 35 -2.48 15.10 -4.46
CA ASP A 35 -2.75 15.01 -3.01
C ASP A 35 -3.47 13.71 -2.59
N THR A 36 -3.59 12.73 -3.50
CA THR A 36 -4.29 11.46 -3.24
C THR A 36 -3.32 10.29 -3.21
N ASN A 37 -3.72 9.23 -2.50
CA ASN A 37 -2.97 7.98 -2.50
C ASN A 37 -2.95 7.39 -3.92
N LEU A 38 -1.76 7.19 -4.48
CA LEU A 38 -1.53 6.63 -5.82
C LEU A 38 -1.89 5.13 -5.95
N VAL A 39 -2.16 4.48 -4.82
CA VAL A 39 -2.46 3.05 -4.71
C VAL A 39 -3.75 2.84 -3.93
N LYS A 40 -4.63 1.97 -4.46
CA LYS A 40 -5.81 1.45 -3.75
C LYS A 40 -5.85 -0.07 -3.88
N VAL A 41 -6.39 -0.73 -2.88
CA VAL A 41 -6.47 -2.20 -2.82
C VAL A 41 -7.86 -2.62 -2.37
N ASN A 42 -8.33 -3.73 -2.94
CA ASN A 42 -9.47 -4.49 -2.43
C ASN A 42 -9.04 -5.97 -2.28
N PRO A 43 -9.92 -6.86 -1.79
CA PRO A 43 -9.56 -8.27 -1.59
C PRO A 43 -9.17 -9.07 -2.84
N LEU A 44 -9.38 -8.52 -4.05
CA LEU A 44 -9.17 -9.20 -5.33
C LEU A 44 -8.14 -8.51 -6.23
N PHE A 45 -8.05 -7.20 -6.15
CA PHE A 45 -7.37 -6.32 -7.10
C PHE A 45 -6.63 -5.19 -6.39
N ILE A 46 -5.57 -4.73 -7.03
CA ILE A 46 -4.82 -3.54 -6.67
C ILE A 46 -4.86 -2.59 -7.86
N SER A 47 -5.17 -1.32 -7.63
CA SER A 47 -5.11 -0.26 -8.64
C SER A 47 -3.97 0.70 -8.34
N ILE A 48 -3.18 1.05 -9.36
CA ILE A 48 -1.98 1.87 -9.22
C ILE A 48 -1.94 2.89 -10.35
N ASN A 49 -1.70 4.15 -10.01
CA ASN A 49 -1.49 5.19 -11.02
C ASN A 49 -0.16 4.94 -11.74
N TRP A 50 -0.23 4.75 -13.05
CA TRP A 50 0.91 4.41 -13.89
C TRP A 50 1.61 5.69 -14.37
N ASN A 51 2.94 5.65 -14.41
CA ASN A 51 3.71 6.73 -15.00
C ASN A 51 3.57 6.70 -16.53
N ALA A 52 2.70 7.55 -17.07
CA ALA A 52 2.44 7.68 -18.49
C ALA A 52 2.66 9.13 -18.95
N GLY A 53 3.35 9.31 -20.07
CA GLY A 53 3.70 10.62 -20.62
C GLY A 53 2.54 11.41 -21.23
N GLY A 54 1.36 10.79 -21.43
CA GLY A 54 0.25 11.34 -22.21
C GLY A 54 -1.07 11.54 -21.47
N GLY A 55 -1.07 11.56 -20.13
CA GLY A 55 -2.28 11.70 -19.31
C GLY A 55 -2.53 10.48 -18.43
N GLY A 56 -3.18 10.70 -17.27
CA GLY A 56 -3.22 9.81 -16.10
C GLY A 56 -3.73 8.39 -16.34
N ALA A 57 -2.83 7.50 -16.77
CA ALA A 57 -3.08 6.08 -16.88
C ALA A 57 -3.03 5.40 -15.50
N PHE A 58 -3.72 4.28 -15.35
CA PHE A 58 -3.65 3.44 -14.17
C PHE A 58 -3.65 1.95 -14.57
N ALA A 59 -2.97 1.14 -13.78
CA ALA A 59 -2.93 -0.31 -13.91
C ALA A 59 -3.83 -0.95 -12.86
N VAL A 60 -4.48 -2.07 -13.22
CA VAL A 60 -5.23 -2.92 -12.29
C VAL A 60 -4.61 -4.30 -12.32
N ILE A 61 -4.14 -4.77 -11.17
CA ILE A 61 -3.44 -6.04 -11.01
C ILE A 61 -4.31 -6.96 -10.13
N PRO A 62 -4.71 -8.15 -10.60
CA PRO A 62 -5.36 -9.14 -9.76
C PRO A 62 -4.34 -9.77 -8.80
N HIS A 63 -4.71 -9.94 -7.53
CA HIS A 63 -3.87 -10.63 -6.53
C HIS A 63 -4.52 -11.86 -5.89
N LYS A 64 -5.82 -12.09 -6.11
CA LYS A 64 -6.46 -13.34 -5.71
C LYS A 64 -6.20 -14.42 -6.75
N ASN A 65 -5.56 -15.51 -6.32
CA ASN A 65 -5.61 -16.78 -7.04
C ASN A 65 -7.08 -17.25 -7.08
N VAL A 66 -7.69 -17.24 -8.25
CA VAL A 66 -8.86 -18.08 -8.54
C VAL A 66 -8.36 -19.49 -8.78
#